data_AF-A0A8F9TWM5-F1
#
_entry.id   AF-A0A8F9TWM5-F1
#
_cell.length_a   1.000
_cell.length_b   1.000
_cell.length_c   1.000
_cell.angle_alpha   90.00
_cell.angle_beta   90.00
_cell.angle_gamma   90.00
#
_symmetry.space_group_name_H-M   'P 1'
#
loop_
_entity.id
_entity.type
_entity.pdbx_description
1 polymer ?
#
loop_
_entity_poly.entity_id
_entity_poly.type
_entity_poly.pdbx_seq_one_letter_code
_entity_poly.pdbx_strand_id
1 'polypeptide(L)'
;MKLPTALGLFALCFAATLPAAEPPPDGLYADIATPRGVITAELFFQQAPLTVANFVGLAEGTLGPAPRKPFYDGLLFHRVVPGFVIQAGDPLGTGEGGPGYAFPDEFVPGLRHDAAGILSMANDGPDTNGSQFFITLAPVNRLNYLHSVFGRVVSGAYVLPRIQPRDKIYAVRIRRVGAAADAFRVTEASFAALVARAKPYPAEKTPGPSAPFDDPDHLLPTDPPRAQAFNYKLANFERATGHRVRARLFAKYTPDTPAQRPGNFIHKIAEQLHVERDGLLAVYFADIDKWALWIGDDLVTRFVGQPGTAQQFTKSGAFHEAKQAFIAQARAAADAAFAAQKKAASADSPVPPAQHLKLETDAMLDGLIFFFEKP
;
A
#
# COMPACT_ATOMS: atom_id res chain seq x y z
N MET A 1 -24.36 -22.69 -83.54
CA MET A 1 -23.07 -22.13 -83.12
C MET A 1 -23.30 -21.39 -81.81
N LYS A 2 -22.75 -21.90 -80.70
CA LYS A 2 -22.97 -21.43 -79.32
C LYS A 2 -22.02 -20.27 -79.00
N LEU A 3 -22.49 -19.21 -78.34
CA LEU A 3 -21.65 -18.31 -77.56
C LEU A 3 -22.34 -18.04 -76.19
N PRO A 4 -21.60 -18.00 -75.06
CA PRO A 4 -22.16 -18.21 -73.74
C PRO A 4 -22.44 -16.93 -72.95
N THR A 5 -23.35 -17.09 -72.00
CA THR A 5 -23.78 -16.18 -70.94
C THR A 5 -22.63 -15.84 -69.99
N ALA A 6 -22.30 -14.55 -69.82
CA ALA A 6 -21.40 -14.08 -68.77
C ALA A 6 -22.24 -13.57 -67.58
N LEU A 7 -22.26 -14.35 -66.50
CA LEU A 7 -22.87 -13.98 -65.22
C LEU A 7 -21.85 -13.14 -64.44
N GLY A 8 -22.08 -11.83 -64.33
CA GLY A 8 -21.23 -10.93 -63.55
C GLY A 8 -21.46 -11.12 -62.05
N LEU A 9 -20.46 -11.68 -61.36
CA LEU A 9 -20.46 -11.79 -59.90
C LEU A 9 -20.04 -10.43 -59.31
N PHE A 10 -21.00 -9.62 -58.84
CA PHE A 10 -20.73 -8.41 -58.09
C PHE A 10 -20.34 -8.80 -56.64
N ALA A 11 -19.04 -8.81 -56.34
CA ALA A 11 -18.56 -8.94 -54.98
C ALA A 11 -18.81 -7.63 -54.22
N LEU A 12 -19.87 -7.58 -53.41
CA LEU A 12 -20.05 -6.53 -52.40
C LEU A 12 -18.95 -6.71 -51.33
N CYS A 13 -17.89 -5.92 -51.40
CA CYS A 13 -16.98 -5.74 -50.29
C CYS A 13 -17.70 -4.96 -49.17
N PHE A 14 -18.25 -5.68 -48.19
CA PHE A 14 -18.56 -5.09 -46.89
C PHE A 14 -17.23 -4.77 -46.19
N ALA A 15 -16.78 -3.52 -46.30
CA ALA A 15 -15.77 -2.99 -45.41
C ALA A 15 -16.39 -2.92 -44.01
N ALA A 16 -16.14 -3.92 -43.18
CA ALA A 16 -16.44 -3.85 -41.76
C ALA A 16 -15.59 -2.72 -41.16
N THR A 17 -16.18 -1.54 -40.99
CA THR A 17 -15.61 -0.48 -40.15
C THR A 17 -15.54 -1.02 -38.74
N LEU A 18 -14.35 -1.41 -38.30
CA LEU A 18 -14.09 -1.65 -36.89
C LEU A 18 -14.52 -0.39 -36.12
N PRO A 19 -15.32 -0.50 -35.06
CA PRO A 19 -15.62 0.66 -34.23
C PRO A 19 -14.29 1.24 -33.75
N ALA A 20 -14.10 2.54 -33.96
CA ALA A 20 -12.98 3.26 -33.38
C ALA A 20 -12.99 3.00 -31.87
N ALA A 21 -11.85 2.60 -31.31
CA ALA A 21 -11.73 2.38 -29.87
C ALA A 21 -12.23 3.64 -29.14
N GLU A 22 -13.12 3.47 -28.17
CA GLU A 22 -13.61 4.59 -27.37
C GLU A 22 -12.41 5.35 -26.77
N PRO A 23 -12.44 6.69 -26.78
CA PRO A 23 -11.39 7.46 -26.14
C PRO A 23 -11.31 7.06 -24.66
N PRO A 24 -10.10 7.01 -24.08
CA PRO A 24 -9.96 6.72 -22.66
C PRO A 24 -10.77 7.74 -21.84
N PRO A 25 -11.24 7.36 -20.63
CA PRO A 25 -11.87 8.30 -19.72
C PRO A 25 -11.01 9.54 -19.46
N ASP A 26 -11.63 10.64 -19.03
CA ASP A 26 -10.92 11.81 -18.54
C ASP A 26 -9.95 11.39 -17.41
N GLY A 27 -8.70 11.84 -17.51
CA GLY A 27 -7.65 11.39 -16.61
C GLY A 27 -6.25 11.81 -17.04
N LEU A 28 -5.31 11.58 -16.13
CA LEU A 28 -3.89 11.76 -16.36
C LEU A 28 -3.24 10.37 -16.49
N TYR A 29 -2.50 10.15 -17.56
CA TYR A 29 -1.92 8.85 -17.88
C TYR A 29 -0.41 8.95 -18.12
N ALA A 30 0.31 7.89 -17.79
CA ALA A 30 1.71 7.72 -18.13
C ALA A 30 1.90 6.46 -18.97
N ASP A 31 2.43 6.63 -20.18
CA ASP A 31 2.86 5.53 -21.04
C ASP A 31 4.36 5.28 -20.85
N ILE A 32 4.68 4.14 -20.23
CA ILE A 32 6.03 3.70 -19.94
C ILE A 32 6.44 2.70 -21.03
N ALA A 33 7.27 3.14 -21.97
CA ALA A 33 7.76 2.32 -23.07
C ALA A 33 8.96 1.48 -22.64
N THR A 34 8.92 0.18 -22.91
CA THR A 34 9.96 -0.78 -22.53
C THR A 34 10.25 -1.75 -23.69
N PRO A 35 11.36 -2.51 -23.67
CA PRO A 35 11.60 -3.58 -24.63
C PRO A 35 10.56 -4.71 -24.60
N ARG A 36 9.70 -4.77 -23.57
CA ARG A 36 8.68 -5.81 -23.40
C ARG A 36 7.28 -5.36 -23.82
N GLY A 37 7.12 -4.10 -24.24
CA GLY A 37 5.86 -3.46 -24.57
C GLY A 37 5.66 -2.15 -23.81
N VAL A 38 4.49 -1.55 -23.97
CA VAL A 38 4.10 -0.31 -23.29
C VAL A 38 3.21 -0.64 -22.10
N ILE A 39 3.50 -0.03 -20.94
CA ILE A 39 2.65 -0.05 -19.76
C ILE A 39 1.97 1.31 -19.68
N THR A 40 0.64 1.35 -19.69
CA THR A 40 -0.12 2.59 -19.49
C THR A 40 -0.70 2.58 -18.08
N ALA A 41 -0.31 3.57 -17.28
CA ALA A 41 -0.85 3.78 -15.94
C ALA A 41 -1.73 5.04 -15.90
N GLU A 42 -2.90 4.93 -15.25
CA GLU A 42 -3.67 6.07 -14.76
C GLU A 42 -3.00 6.62 -13.50
N LEU A 43 -2.82 7.93 -13.42
CA LEU A 43 -2.23 8.64 -12.30
C LEU A 43 -3.33 9.34 -11.49
N PHE A 44 -3.33 9.13 -10.18
CA PHE A 44 -4.35 9.63 -9.24
C PHE A 44 -4.11 11.10 -8.86
N PHE A 45 -4.02 11.99 -9.85
CA PHE A 45 -3.59 13.39 -9.68
C PHE A 45 -4.51 14.24 -8.79
N GLN A 46 -5.76 13.79 -8.59
CA GLN A 46 -6.71 14.45 -7.69
C GLN A 46 -6.58 13.95 -6.25
N GLN A 47 -6.31 12.66 -6.06
CA GLN A 47 -6.16 12.06 -4.73
C GLN A 47 -4.75 12.27 -4.16
N ALA A 48 -3.72 12.08 -4.98
CA ALA A 48 -2.30 12.17 -4.61
C ALA A 48 -1.55 13.22 -5.46
N PRO A 49 -1.96 14.50 -5.45
CA PRO A 49 -1.39 15.54 -6.32
C PRO A 49 0.11 15.79 -6.09
N LEU A 50 0.63 15.68 -4.87
CA LEU A 50 2.06 15.91 -4.61
C LEU A 50 2.91 14.83 -5.28
N THR A 51 2.54 13.57 -5.06
CA THR A 51 3.28 12.41 -5.58
C THR A 51 3.19 12.36 -7.10
N VAL A 52 2.00 12.60 -7.65
CA VAL A 52 1.80 12.66 -9.10
C VAL A 52 2.53 13.85 -9.72
N ALA A 53 2.57 15.02 -9.06
CA ALA A 53 3.34 16.17 -9.54
C ALA A 53 4.83 15.85 -9.64
N ASN A 54 5.40 15.18 -8.64
CA ASN A 54 6.79 14.72 -8.70
C ASN A 54 7.05 13.82 -9.91
N PHE A 55 6.26 12.76 -10.08
CA PHE A 55 6.44 11.80 -11.17
C PHE A 55 6.28 12.46 -12.55
N VAL A 56 5.24 13.27 -12.73
CA VAL A 56 4.98 14.01 -13.99
C VAL A 56 6.09 15.00 -14.28
N GLY A 57 6.51 15.78 -13.29
CA GLY A 57 7.58 16.76 -13.47
C GLY A 57 8.92 16.12 -13.82
N LEU A 58 9.24 14.96 -13.24
CA LEU A 58 10.42 14.18 -13.60
C LEU A 58 10.29 13.60 -15.02
N ALA A 59 9.13 13.02 -15.38
CA ALA A 59 8.89 12.48 -16.72
C ALA A 59 8.98 13.54 -17.82
N GLU A 60 8.47 14.76 -17.57
CA GLU A 60 8.50 15.86 -18.53
C GLU A 60 9.80 16.69 -18.47
N GLY A 61 10.64 16.44 -17.47
CA GLY A 61 11.88 17.19 -17.26
C GLY A 61 11.68 18.60 -16.70
N THR A 62 10.52 18.93 -16.14
CA THR A 62 10.29 20.18 -15.41
C THR A 62 10.80 20.13 -13.96
N LEU A 63 11.03 18.92 -13.43
CA LEU A 63 11.69 18.61 -12.16
C LEU A 63 12.94 17.72 -12.38
N GLY A 64 13.72 17.44 -11.32
CA GLY A 64 14.99 16.68 -11.39
C GLY A 64 16.30 17.49 -11.36
N PRO A 65 17.46 16.87 -11.62
CA PRO A 65 18.75 17.56 -11.70
C PRO A 65 18.93 18.30 -13.04
N ALA A 66 19.79 19.33 -13.05
CA ALA A 66 20.19 20.01 -14.28
C ALA A 66 21.23 19.17 -15.07
N PRO A 67 21.23 19.21 -16.41
CA PRO A 67 20.27 19.90 -17.28
C PRO A 67 18.90 19.22 -17.30
N ARG A 68 17.84 20.03 -17.34
CA ARG A 68 16.44 19.59 -17.40
C ARG A 68 16.18 18.73 -18.63
N LYS A 69 15.78 17.49 -18.41
CA LYS A 69 15.42 16.50 -19.45
C LYS A 69 14.45 15.47 -18.86
N PRO A 70 13.70 14.72 -19.68
CA PRO A 70 12.93 13.56 -19.21
C PRO A 70 13.79 12.65 -18.35
N PHE A 71 13.50 12.59 -17.05
CA PHE A 71 14.39 12.00 -16.04
C PHE A 71 14.44 10.47 -16.16
N TYR A 72 13.30 9.85 -16.47
CA TYR A 72 13.15 8.40 -16.51
C TYR A 72 13.69 7.75 -17.79
N ASP A 73 13.95 8.54 -18.83
CA ASP A 73 14.39 8.05 -20.13
C ASP A 73 15.79 7.42 -20.01
N GLY A 74 15.87 6.13 -20.37
CA GLY A 74 17.08 5.32 -20.28
C GLY A 74 17.33 4.65 -18.94
N LEU A 75 16.53 4.94 -17.90
CA LEU A 75 16.68 4.32 -16.59
C LEU A 75 16.29 2.84 -16.61
N LEU A 76 16.76 2.09 -15.61
CA LEU A 76 16.58 0.65 -15.53
C LEU A 76 15.45 0.28 -14.56
N PHE A 77 14.75 -0.81 -14.89
CA PHE A 77 14.14 -1.66 -13.86
C PHE A 77 15.25 -2.40 -13.13
N HIS A 78 15.83 -1.75 -12.11
CA HIS A 78 17.02 -2.24 -11.40
C HIS A 78 16.68 -3.38 -10.42
N ARG A 79 15.42 -3.47 -9.97
CA ARG A 79 14.97 -4.52 -9.05
C ARG A 79 13.67 -5.15 -9.55
N VAL A 80 13.71 -6.46 -9.79
CA VAL A 80 12.56 -7.27 -10.22
C VAL A 80 12.44 -8.44 -9.26
N VAL A 81 11.34 -8.49 -8.51
CA VAL A 81 11.06 -9.58 -7.56
C VAL A 81 9.79 -10.29 -8.02
N PRO A 82 9.91 -11.50 -8.62
CA PRO A 82 8.77 -12.24 -9.14
C PRO A 82 7.64 -12.40 -8.11
N GLY A 83 6.40 -12.14 -8.53
CA GLY A 83 5.22 -12.21 -7.66
C GLY A 83 5.13 -11.11 -6.58
N PHE A 84 6.05 -10.14 -6.59
CA PHE A 84 6.04 -9.02 -5.64
C PHE A 84 5.98 -7.67 -6.34
N VAL A 85 7.11 -7.16 -6.88
CA VAL A 85 7.19 -5.83 -7.52
C VAL A 85 8.25 -5.78 -8.61
N ILE A 86 8.08 -4.86 -9.55
CA ILE A 86 9.14 -4.35 -10.42
C ILE A 86 9.42 -2.90 -10.06
N GLN A 87 10.68 -2.53 -9.86
CA GLN A 87 11.09 -1.22 -9.33
C GLN A 87 12.10 -0.55 -10.27
N ALA A 88 11.89 0.74 -10.49
CA ALA A 88 12.65 1.60 -11.40
C ALA A 88 12.79 3.01 -10.82
N GLY A 89 13.27 3.96 -11.64
CA GLY A 89 13.39 5.37 -11.27
C GLY A 89 14.68 5.73 -10.53
N ASP A 90 15.65 4.82 -10.49
CA ASP A 90 16.99 5.09 -9.96
C ASP A 90 17.96 5.47 -11.10
N PRO A 91 18.56 6.68 -11.08
CA PRO A 91 19.56 7.10 -12.07
C PRO A 91 20.88 6.32 -12.02
N LEU A 92 21.23 5.71 -10.88
CA LEU A 92 22.45 4.90 -10.72
C LEU A 92 22.23 3.44 -11.09
N GLY A 93 20.98 2.97 -10.99
CA GLY A 93 20.61 1.56 -11.22
C GLY A 93 21.11 0.61 -10.12
N THR A 94 21.50 1.13 -8.96
CA THR A 94 22.00 0.38 -7.80
C THR A 94 20.93 0.14 -6.73
N GLY A 95 19.85 0.91 -6.75
CA GLY A 95 18.81 1.00 -5.73
C GLY A 95 18.94 2.22 -4.81
N GLU A 96 20.01 3.00 -4.91
CA GLU A 96 20.33 4.07 -3.93
C GLU A 96 20.24 5.49 -4.50
N GLY A 97 20.12 5.65 -5.82
CA GLY A 97 20.05 6.97 -6.43
C GLY A 97 18.67 7.62 -6.36
N GLY A 98 18.62 8.90 -6.68
CA GLY A 98 17.40 9.70 -6.66
C GLY A 98 17.52 10.99 -7.46
N PRO A 99 16.50 11.87 -7.41
CA PRO A 99 16.45 13.08 -8.23
C PRO A 99 17.21 14.26 -7.62
N GLY A 100 17.92 14.05 -6.51
CA GLY A 100 18.65 15.07 -5.76
C GLY A 100 17.82 15.77 -4.66
N TYR A 101 16.61 15.30 -4.40
CA TYR A 101 15.72 15.78 -3.33
C TYR A 101 14.83 14.66 -2.82
N ALA A 102 14.19 14.89 -1.66
CA ALA A 102 13.14 14.06 -1.10
C ALA A 102 11.86 14.88 -0.86
N PHE A 103 10.70 14.23 -0.82
CA PHE A 103 9.43 14.86 -0.50
C PHE A 103 8.53 13.98 0.40
N PRO A 104 7.58 14.60 1.14
CA PRO A 104 6.69 13.89 2.07
C PRO A 104 5.85 12.79 1.43
N ASP A 105 5.46 11.79 2.22
CA ASP A 105 4.46 10.81 1.79
C ASP A 105 3.07 11.42 1.65
N GLU A 106 2.25 10.80 0.82
CA GLU A 106 0.87 11.19 0.55
C GLU A 106 -0.03 9.95 0.61
N PHE A 107 -0.49 9.62 1.82
CA PHE A 107 -1.39 8.50 2.07
C PHE A 107 -2.85 8.94 1.99
N VAL A 108 -3.64 8.21 1.20
CA VAL A 108 -5.06 8.46 0.99
C VAL A 108 -5.86 7.22 1.38
N PRO A 109 -6.86 7.34 2.28
CA PRO A 109 -7.72 6.23 2.64
C PRO A 109 -8.35 5.56 1.41
N GLY A 110 -8.13 4.26 1.27
CA GLY A 110 -8.64 3.45 0.16
C GLY A 110 -7.69 3.28 -1.02
N LEU A 111 -6.60 4.06 -1.12
CA LEU A 111 -5.52 3.76 -2.06
C LEU A 111 -4.58 2.72 -1.47
N ARG A 112 -4.68 1.48 -1.97
CA ARG A 112 -4.04 0.30 -1.41
C ARG A 112 -3.25 -0.49 -2.45
N HIS A 113 -2.40 -1.38 -1.96
CA HIS A 113 -1.70 -2.39 -2.76
C HIS A 113 -2.50 -3.70 -2.81
N ASP A 114 -3.75 -3.63 -3.21
CA ASP A 114 -4.71 -4.74 -3.17
C ASP A 114 -4.79 -5.55 -4.49
N ALA A 115 -4.05 -5.12 -5.52
CA ALA A 115 -4.00 -5.74 -6.83
C ALA A 115 -2.59 -5.72 -7.43
N ALA A 116 -2.39 -6.46 -8.52
CA ALA A 116 -1.26 -6.25 -9.42
C ALA A 116 -1.47 -4.95 -10.23
N GLY A 117 -0.37 -4.31 -10.63
CA GLY A 117 -0.40 -3.08 -11.42
C GLY A 117 -0.57 -1.79 -10.61
N ILE A 118 -0.45 -1.81 -9.28
CA ILE A 118 -0.48 -0.59 -8.46
C ILE A 118 0.88 0.10 -8.54
N LEU A 119 0.88 1.41 -8.84
CA LEU A 119 2.07 2.26 -8.88
C LEU A 119 2.24 2.97 -7.54
N SER A 120 3.42 2.82 -6.94
CA SER A 120 3.76 3.45 -5.66
C SER A 120 5.21 3.90 -5.59
N MET A 121 5.48 4.89 -4.74
CA MET A 121 6.84 5.38 -4.50
C MET A 121 7.66 4.39 -3.67
N ALA A 122 8.90 4.13 -4.08
CA ALA A 122 9.90 3.55 -3.19
C ALA A 122 10.50 4.65 -2.31
N ASN A 123 10.84 4.31 -1.05
CA ASN A 123 11.38 5.22 -0.05
C ASN A 123 12.25 4.44 0.95
N ASP A 124 13.01 5.17 1.76
CA ASP A 124 13.89 4.64 2.82
C ASP A 124 13.30 4.84 4.22
N GLY A 125 11.97 5.04 4.29
CA GLY A 125 11.24 5.43 5.49
C GLY A 125 10.34 6.65 5.26
N PRO A 126 9.65 7.12 6.31
CA PRO A 126 8.66 8.18 6.18
C PRO A 126 9.23 9.47 5.58
N ASP A 127 8.48 10.06 4.67
CA ASP A 127 8.77 11.33 4.00
C ASP A 127 10.11 11.39 3.24
N THR A 128 10.55 10.25 2.70
CA THR A 128 11.79 10.14 1.91
C THR A 128 11.55 9.78 0.43
N ASN A 129 10.38 10.11 -0.11
CA ASN A 129 10.08 9.82 -1.52
C ASN A 129 11.01 10.61 -2.44
N GLY A 130 11.52 9.95 -3.48
CA GLY A 130 12.40 10.56 -4.48
C GLY A 130 11.88 10.34 -5.90
N SER A 131 12.67 9.68 -6.75
CA SER A 131 12.29 9.36 -8.12
C SER A 131 11.94 7.89 -8.30
N GLN A 132 12.36 7.04 -7.37
CA GLN A 132 12.16 5.62 -7.46
C GLN A 132 10.69 5.25 -7.23
N PHE A 133 10.17 4.38 -8.08
CA PHE A 133 8.81 3.87 -7.98
C PHE A 133 8.81 2.38 -8.27
N PHE A 134 7.75 1.70 -7.86
CA PHE A 134 7.52 0.31 -8.20
C PHE A 134 6.10 0.07 -8.69
N ILE A 135 5.93 -1.03 -9.43
CA ILE A 135 4.65 -1.56 -9.89
C ILE A 135 4.47 -2.94 -9.26
N THR A 136 3.34 -3.16 -8.60
CA THR A 136 3.04 -4.45 -7.96
C THR A 136 2.78 -5.55 -9.00
N LEU A 137 3.22 -6.78 -8.71
CA LEU A 137 2.93 -7.97 -9.52
C LEU A 137 1.83 -8.85 -8.89
N ALA A 138 1.43 -8.56 -7.65
CA ALA A 138 0.37 -9.23 -6.89
C ALA A 138 -0.12 -8.29 -5.77
N PRO A 139 -1.23 -8.60 -5.08
CA PRO A 139 -1.63 -7.90 -3.87
C PRO A 139 -0.54 -7.96 -2.78
N VAL A 140 -0.14 -6.81 -2.23
CA VAL A 140 0.97 -6.64 -1.27
C VAL A 140 0.60 -5.68 -0.15
N ASN A 141 -0.58 -5.87 0.44
CA ASN A 141 -1.20 -5.06 1.50
C ASN A 141 -0.28 -4.65 2.66
N ARG A 142 0.74 -5.46 2.97
CA ARG A 142 1.77 -5.11 3.96
C ARG A 142 2.49 -3.78 3.68
N LEU A 143 2.44 -3.27 2.45
CA LEU A 143 3.03 -1.99 2.01
C LEU A 143 2.10 -0.77 2.20
N ASN A 144 0.83 -0.99 2.55
CA ASN A 144 -0.11 0.10 2.81
C ASN A 144 0.38 0.97 3.97
N TYR A 145 0.25 2.29 3.85
CA TYR A 145 0.78 3.29 4.80
C TYR A 145 2.30 3.26 5.01
N LEU A 146 3.04 2.60 4.11
CA LEU A 146 4.50 2.67 4.03
C LEU A 146 4.97 3.28 2.71
N HIS A 147 4.22 3.07 1.63
CA HIS A 147 4.55 3.57 0.30
C HIS A 147 3.34 4.30 -0.31
N SER A 148 3.56 5.53 -0.79
CA SER A 148 2.50 6.37 -1.37
C SER A 148 2.03 5.79 -2.70
N VAL A 149 0.77 5.38 -2.77
CA VAL A 149 0.11 4.90 -3.99
C VAL A 149 -0.33 6.11 -4.81
N PHE A 150 0.07 6.18 -6.08
CA PHE A 150 -0.20 7.35 -6.93
C PHE A 150 -0.73 6.99 -8.32
N GLY A 151 -0.94 5.71 -8.61
CA GLY A 151 -1.55 5.31 -9.87
C GLY A 151 -1.82 3.81 -9.96
N ARG A 152 -2.36 3.40 -11.10
CA ARG A 152 -2.59 1.98 -11.44
C ARG A 152 -2.45 1.74 -12.94
N VAL A 153 -1.99 0.56 -13.31
CA VAL A 153 -1.93 0.11 -14.70
C VAL A 153 -3.34 -0.14 -15.22
N VAL A 154 -3.67 0.51 -16.34
CA VAL A 154 -4.98 0.38 -17.04
C VAL A 154 -4.85 -0.28 -18.41
N SER A 155 -3.64 -0.34 -18.96
CA SER A 155 -3.33 -1.11 -20.18
C SER A 155 -1.88 -1.60 -20.15
N GLY A 156 -1.61 -2.70 -20.84
CA GLY A 156 -0.28 -3.31 -20.86
C GLY A 156 0.05 -4.16 -19.62
N ALA A 157 -0.93 -4.62 -18.85
CA ALA A 157 -0.70 -5.47 -17.68
C ALA A 157 0.08 -6.76 -18.00
N TYR A 158 -0.07 -7.31 -19.22
CA TYR A 158 0.70 -8.47 -19.69
C TYR A 158 2.21 -8.22 -19.79
N VAL A 159 2.64 -6.96 -19.82
CA VAL A 159 4.05 -6.56 -19.87
C VAL A 159 4.70 -6.73 -18.49
N LEU A 160 3.97 -6.49 -17.41
CA LEU A 160 4.50 -6.51 -16.03
C LEU A 160 5.27 -7.79 -15.67
N PRO A 161 4.73 -9.01 -15.87
CA PRO A 161 5.48 -10.24 -15.55
C PRO A 161 6.61 -10.55 -16.54
N ARG A 162 6.74 -9.80 -17.65
CA ARG A 162 7.77 -10.00 -18.67
C ARG A 162 9.00 -9.12 -18.46
N ILE A 163 8.87 -8.06 -17.67
CA ILE A 163 9.98 -7.17 -17.33
C ILE A 163 11.09 -7.98 -16.66
N GLN A 164 12.30 -7.83 -17.18
CA GLN A 164 13.51 -8.46 -16.67
C GLN A 164 14.38 -7.44 -15.93
N PRO A 165 15.24 -7.89 -14.99
CA PRO A 165 16.26 -7.03 -14.43
C PRO A 165 17.05 -6.32 -15.53
N ARG A 166 17.26 -5.02 -15.37
CA ARG A 166 17.99 -4.15 -16.30
C ARG A 166 17.29 -3.89 -17.64
N ASP A 167 16.02 -4.28 -17.81
CA ASP A 167 15.23 -3.74 -18.91
C ASP A 167 15.16 -2.21 -18.79
N LYS A 168 15.31 -1.52 -19.91
CA LYS A 168 15.31 -0.05 -19.96
C LYS A 168 13.90 0.51 -20.06
N ILE A 169 13.67 1.63 -19.40
CA ILE A 169 12.59 2.55 -19.73
C ILE A 169 13.06 3.37 -20.94
N TYR A 170 12.46 3.16 -22.10
CA TYR A 170 12.78 3.93 -23.30
C TYR A 170 12.24 5.35 -23.22
N ALA A 171 11.03 5.51 -22.71
CA ALA A 171 10.42 6.80 -22.46
C ALA A 171 9.28 6.68 -21.44
N VAL A 172 9.04 7.75 -20.68
CA VAL A 172 7.77 7.95 -19.95
C VAL A 172 7.04 9.15 -20.54
N ARG A 173 5.91 8.92 -21.20
CA ARG A 173 5.11 10.01 -21.81
C ARG A 173 3.83 10.25 -21.05
N ILE A 174 3.60 11.52 -20.68
CA ILE A 174 2.39 11.94 -19.98
C ILE A 174 1.30 12.30 -21.01
N ARG A 175 0.16 11.63 -20.91
CA ARG A 175 -1.06 11.94 -21.68
C ARG A 175 -2.12 12.53 -20.77
N ARG A 176 -2.81 13.55 -21.25
CA ARG A 176 -3.85 14.28 -20.53
C ARG A 176 -5.13 14.21 -21.33
N VAL A 177 -6.21 13.86 -20.65
CA VAL A 177 -7.54 13.72 -21.25
C VAL A 177 -8.52 14.45 -20.35
N GLY A 178 -9.21 15.46 -20.90
CA GLY A 178 -10.15 16.29 -20.15
C GLY A 178 -9.51 17.50 -19.47
N ALA A 179 -10.36 18.50 -19.19
CA ALA A 179 -9.94 19.83 -18.74
C ALA A 179 -9.15 19.81 -17.42
N ALA A 180 -9.50 18.93 -16.48
CA ALA A 180 -8.81 18.84 -15.19
C ALA A 180 -7.37 18.31 -15.34
N ALA A 181 -7.17 17.26 -16.15
CA ALA A 181 -5.84 16.74 -16.44
C ALA A 181 -5.03 17.75 -17.27
N ASP A 182 -5.67 18.46 -18.21
CA ASP A 182 -5.05 19.53 -18.98
C ASP A 182 -4.66 20.74 -18.13
N ALA A 183 -5.34 21.02 -17.02
CA ALA A 183 -4.93 22.05 -16.07
C ALA A 183 -3.74 21.59 -15.18
N PHE A 184 -3.52 20.28 -15.03
CA PHE A 184 -2.43 19.75 -14.21
C PHE A 184 -1.08 19.90 -14.93
N ARG A 185 -0.41 21.03 -14.69
CA ARG A 185 0.95 21.34 -15.15
C ARG A 185 1.88 21.50 -13.95
N VAL A 186 3.08 20.95 -14.07
CA VAL A 186 4.06 20.94 -12.99
C VAL A 186 5.22 21.88 -13.31
N THR A 187 5.46 22.81 -12.40
CA THR A 187 6.66 23.64 -12.32
C THR A 187 7.33 23.41 -10.97
N GLU A 188 8.58 23.86 -10.81
CA GLU A 188 9.24 23.87 -9.50
C GLU A 188 8.40 24.61 -8.44
N ALA A 189 7.80 25.74 -8.81
CA ALA A 189 6.97 26.53 -7.90
C ALA A 189 5.67 25.82 -7.51
N SER A 190 4.98 25.17 -8.46
CA SER A 190 3.76 24.42 -8.14
C SER A 190 4.07 23.20 -7.28
N PHE A 191 5.20 22.52 -7.53
CA PHE A 191 5.66 21.38 -6.72
C PHE A 191 6.03 21.83 -5.30
N ALA A 192 6.81 22.90 -5.16
CA ALA A 192 7.17 23.46 -3.86
C ALA A 192 5.92 23.87 -3.04
N ALA A 193 4.91 24.43 -3.69
CA ALA A 193 3.64 24.76 -3.04
C ALA A 193 2.88 23.51 -2.54
N LEU A 194 2.97 22.38 -3.24
CA LEU A 194 2.39 21.11 -2.78
C LEU A 194 3.18 20.54 -1.59
N VAL A 195 4.51 20.56 -1.65
CA VAL A 195 5.38 20.14 -0.54
C VAL A 195 5.08 20.94 0.72
N ALA A 196 4.92 22.27 0.60
CA ALA A 196 4.62 23.15 1.73
C ALA A 196 3.25 22.89 2.38
N ARG A 197 2.31 22.24 1.67
CA ARG A 197 0.98 21.88 2.19
C ARG A 197 0.95 20.49 2.82
N ALA A 198 1.95 19.64 2.55
CA ALA A 198 1.98 18.29 3.06
C ALA A 198 2.13 18.29 4.58
N LYS A 199 1.39 17.42 5.26
CA LYS A 199 1.53 17.22 6.70
C LYS A 199 2.82 16.42 6.95
N PRO A 200 3.81 16.96 7.67
CA PRO A 200 5.02 16.21 7.98
C PRO A 200 4.69 14.99 8.82
N TYR A 201 5.50 13.94 8.69
CA TYR A 201 5.44 12.76 9.53
C TYR A 201 5.63 13.17 11.00
N PRO A 202 4.76 12.73 11.93
CA PRO A 202 4.92 13.05 13.34
C PRO A 202 6.22 12.42 13.84
N ALA A 203 7.17 13.25 14.23
CA ALA A 203 8.48 12.79 14.67
C ALA A 203 8.40 12.08 16.03
N GLU A 204 8.32 10.75 15.99
CA GLU A 204 8.91 9.83 16.96
C GLU A 204 9.56 8.69 16.16
N LYS A 205 10.89 8.55 16.29
CA LYS A 205 11.71 7.72 15.38
C LYS A 205 12.06 6.34 15.94
N THR A 206 11.72 6.05 17.20
CA THR A 206 12.28 4.89 17.91
C THR A 206 11.20 4.05 18.56
N PRO A 207 11.33 2.70 18.51
CA PRO A 207 10.52 1.78 19.30
C PRO A 207 10.57 2.12 20.80
N GLY A 208 9.48 1.83 21.50
CA GLY A 208 9.42 1.98 22.95
C GLY A 208 7.97 1.97 23.46
N PRO A 209 7.77 2.08 24.78
CA PRO A 209 6.46 1.91 25.41
C PRO A 209 5.39 2.93 24.98
N SER A 210 5.79 4.11 24.50
CA SER A 210 4.88 5.14 23.97
C SER A 210 4.62 5.00 22.47
N ALA A 211 5.43 4.23 21.76
CA ALA A 211 5.35 4.12 20.30
C ALA A 211 4.04 3.41 19.88
N PRO A 212 3.56 3.62 18.64
CA PRO A 212 2.38 2.93 18.13
C PRO A 212 2.44 1.40 18.28
N PHE A 213 3.59 0.80 18.02
CA PHE A 213 3.87 -0.63 18.16
C PHE A 213 5.05 -0.85 19.10
N ASP A 214 4.91 -1.82 20.02
CA ASP A 214 5.98 -2.22 20.94
C ASP A 214 6.04 -3.75 21.07
N ASP A 215 7.27 -4.27 21.09
CA ASP A 215 7.62 -5.69 21.23
C ASP A 215 8.83 -5.79 22.18
N PRO A 216 8.63 -5.52 23.48
CA PRO A 216 9.72 -5.39 24.46
C PRO A 216 10.51 -6.68 24.67
N ASP A 217 9.89 -7.84 24.39
CA ASP A 217 10.50 -9.15 24.55
C ASP A 217 11.13 -9.67 23.23
N HIS A 218 11.13 -8.85 22.17
CA HIS A 218 11.68 -9.18 20.85
C HIS A 218 11.15 -10.52 20.28
N LEU A 219 9.83 -10.70 20.37
CA LEU A 219 9.15 -11.88 19.84
C LEU A 219 9.16 -11.92 18.31
N LEU A 220 9.26 -10.78 17.65
CA LEU A 220 9.39 -10.67 16.20
C LEU A 220 10.85 -10.66 15.75
N PRO A 221 11.15 -11.10 14.51
CA PRO A 221 12.49 -10.97 13.94
C PRO A 221 12.98 -9.51 13.95
N THR A 222 14.23 -9.31 14.34
CA THR A 222 14.87 -7.97 14.41
C THR A 222 15.50 -7.53 13.09
N ASP A 223 15.78 -8.46 12.17
CA ASP A 223 16.26 -8.17 10.82
C ASP A 223 15.30 -8.74 9.76
N PRO A 224 14.68 -7.88 8.92
CA PRO A 224 14.68 -6.42 8.99
C PRO A 224 13.91 -5.91 10.23
N PRO A 225 14.07 -4.64 10.64
CA PRO A 225 13.51 -4.10 11.90
C PRO A 225 11.97 -4.00 11.86
N ARG A 226 11.28 -5.10 12.18
CA ARG A 226 9.81 -5.22 12.01
C ARG A 226 9.03 -4.22 12.85
N ALA A 227 9.41 -4.06 14.12
CA ALA A 227 8.76 -3.11 15.01
C ALA A 227 8.82 -1.68 14.45
N GLN A 228 9.94 -1.28 13.83
CA GLN A 228 10.07 0.03 13.20
C GLN A 228 9.12 0.21 12.02
N ALA A 229 9.00 -0.80 11.15
CA ALA A 229 8.06 -0.75 10.03
C ALA A 229 6.59 -0.68 10.51
N PHE A 230 6.22 -1.39 11.58
CA PHE A 230 4.89 -1.25 12.16
C PHE A 230 4.67 0.14 12.74
N ASN A 231 5.65 0.72 13.43
CA ASN A 231 5.56 2.08 13.93
C ASN A 231 5.31 3.10 12.80
N TYR A 232 6.07 3.01 11.70
CA TYR A 232 5.85 3.85 10.52
C TYR A 232 4.45 3.70 9.95
N LYS A 233 3.99 2.45 9.75
CA LYS A 233 2.65 2.16 9.22
C LYS A 233 1.55 2.77 10.09
N LEU A 234 1.59 2.53 11.40
CA LEU A 234 0.53 2.97 12.32
C LEU A 234 0.53 4.50 12.49
N ALA A 235 1.70 5.14 12.55
CA ALA A 235 1.80 6.59 12.60
C ALA A 235 1.32 7.25 11.29
N ASN A 236 1.61 6.64 10.13
CA ASN A 236 1.11 7.11 8.84
C ASN A 236 -0.40 6.96 8.70
N PHE A 237 -0.96 5.85 9.19
CA PHE A 237 -2.40 5.64 9.25
C PHE A 237 -3.09 6.70 10.11
N GLU A 238 -2.56 6.97 11.31
CA GLU A 238 -3.04 8.03 12.19
C GLU A 238 -2.93 9.41 11.55
N ARG A 239 -1.79 9.72 10.90
CA ARG A 239 -1.60 10.98 10.16
C ARG A 239 -2.63 11.18 9.05
N ALA A 240 -3.02 10.11 8.36
CA ALA A 240 -3.92 10.15 7.22
C ALA A 240 -5.41 10.17 7.62
N THR A 241 -5.77 9.46 8.69
CA THR A 241 -7.18 9.22 9.06
C THR A 241 -7.61 9.89 10.36
N GLY A 242 -6.66 10.23 11.24
CA GLY A 242 -6.92 10.62 12.62
C GLY A 242 -7.19 9.46 13.57
N HIS A 243 -7.30 8.21 13.08
CA HIS A 243 -7.56 7.04 13.93
C HIS A 243 -6.27 6.47 14.52
N ARG A 244 -6.29 6.23 15.83
CA ARG A 244 -5.17 5.67 16.59
C ARG A 244 -5.25 4.16 16.66
N VAL A 245 -4.26 3.48 16.09
CA VAL A 245 -4.06 2.04 16.30
C VAL A 245 -2.77 1.85 17.09
N ARG A 246 -2.84 1.03 18.15
CA ARG A 246 -1.70 0.66 18.98
C ARG A 246 -1.59 -0.86 19.07
N ALA A 247 -0.39 -1.38 19.25
CA ALA A 247 -0.20 -2.80 19.50
C ALA A 247 0.99 -3.14 20.39
N ARG A 248 0.83 -4.20 21.20
CA ARG A 248 1.82 -4.70 22.15
C ARG A 248 1.96 -6.21 22.02
N LEU A 249 3.18 -6.72 21.99
CA LEU A 249 3.45 -8.15 22.10
C LEU A 249 4.22 -8.42 23.40
N PHE A 250 3.69 -9.29 24.25
CA PHE A 250 4.33 -9.68 25.51
C PHE A 250 4.65 -11.17 25.51
N ALA A 251 5.83 -11.53 26.01
CA ALA A 251 6.20 -12.92 26.21
C ALA A 251 5.31 -13.58 27.28
N LYS A 252 4.86 -12.82 28.29
CA LYS A 252 4.08 -13.32 29.41
C LYS A 252 2.86 -12.46 29.73
N TYR A 253 1.76 -13.12 30.08
CA TYR A 253 0.59 -12.48 30.68
C TYR A 253 0.78 -12.34 32.20
N THR A 254 0.97 -11.11 32.69
CA THR A 254 1.18 -10.81 34.12
C THR A 254 0.00 -10.04 34.71
N PRO A 255 -1.13 -10.70 35.02
CA PRO A 255 -2.27 -10.02 35.60
C PRO A 255 -2.01 -9.51 37.02
N ASP A 256 -2.68 -8.41 37.39
CA ASP A 256 -2.70 -7.86 38.75
C ASP A 256 -3.28 -8.85 39.76
N THR A 257 -4.21 -9.70 39.32
CA THR A 257 -4.85 -10.73 40.14
C THR A 257 -5.00 -12.04 39.37
N PRO A 258 -4.96 -13.22 40.02
CA PRO A 258 -5.09 -14.51 39.33
C PRO A 258 -6.39 -14.67 38.50
N ALA A 259 -7.45 -13.95 38.86
CA ALA A 259 -8.75 -14.00 38.17
C ALA A 259 -8.91 -12.95 37.07
N GLN A 260 -7.96 -12.00 36.92
CA GLN A 260 -8.05 -10.97 35.89
C GLN A 260 -8.00 -11.62 34.51
N ARG A 261 -8.98 -11.28 33.67
CA ARG A 261 -9.02 -11.72 32.28
C ARG A 261 -8.19 -10.77 31.40
N PRO A 262 -7.57 -11.24 30.30
CA PRO A 262 -6.78 -10.39 29.41
C PRO A 262 -7.50 -9.13 28.93
N GLY A 263 -8.82 -9.21 28.66
CA GLY A 263 -9.62 -8.03 28.29
C GLY A 263 -9.65 -6.93 29.35
N ASN A 264 -9.63 -7.29 30.64
CA ASN A 264 -9.58 -6.32 31.74
C ASN A 264 -8.15 -5.80 31.96
N PHE A 265 -7.14 -6.63 31.69
CA PHE A 265 -5.74 -6.23 31.79
C PHE A 265 -5.39 -5.15 30.76
N ILE A 266 -5.83 -5.30 29.52
CA ILE A 266 -5.52 -4.34 28.45
C ILE A 266 -6.22 -2.98 28.61
N HIS A 267 -7.21 -2.85 29.52
CA HIS A 267 -7.88 -1.58 29.77
C HIS A 267 -6.91 -0.51 30.28
N LYS A 268 -6.06 -0.86 31.26
CA LYS A 268 -5.03 0.05 31.79
C LYS A 268 -4.04 0.48 30.70
N ILE A 269 -3.70 -0.44 29.79
CA ILE A 269 -2.82 -0.15 28.66
C ILE A 269 -3.52 0.81 27.69
N ALA A 270 -4.81 0.63 27.44
CA ALA A 270 -5.58 1.53 26.59
C ALA A 270 -5.61 2.96 27.16
N GLU A 271 -5.82 3.12 28.48
CA GLU A 271 -5.76 4.42 29.16
C GLU A 271 -4.36 5.06 29.07
N GLN A 272 -3.30 4.27 29.30
CA GLN A 272 -1.91 4.74 29.22
C GLN A 272 -1.51 5.20 27.81
N LEU A 273 -2.06 4.57 26.78
CA LEU A 273 -1.81 4.91 25.38
C LEU A 273 -2.84 5.90 24.82
N HIS A 274 -3.76 6.38 25.67
CA HIS A 274 -4.81 7.32 25.33
C HIS A 274 -5.73 6.84 24.20
N VAL A 275 -6.03 5.54 24.13
CA VAL A 275 -6.89 4.92 23.10
C VAL A 275 -8.20 4.37 23.66
N GLU A 276 -8.54 4.72 24.90
CA GLU A 276 -9.73 4.24 25.60
C GLU A 276 -11.04 4.67 24.93
N ARG A 277 -11.07 5.83 24.26
CA ARG A 277 -12.28 6.41 23.66
C ARG A 277 -12.41 6.22 22.15
N ASP A 278 -11.41 6.66 21.41
CA ASP A 278 -11.45 6.81 19.94
C ASP A 278 -10.30 6.07 19.23
N GLY A 279 -9.63 5.17 19.96
CA GLY A 279 -8.51 4.38 19.47
C GLY A 279 -8.74 2.88 19.54
N LEU A 280 -7.75 2.15 19.04
CA LEU A 280 -7.75 0.70 18.92
C LEU A 280 -6.46 0.18 19.56
N LEU A 281 -6.54 -0.92 20.31
CA LEU A 281 -5.37 -1.59 20.85
C LEU A 281 -5.47 -3.11 20.65
N ALA A 282 -4.43 -3.68 20.04
CA ALA A 282 -4.24 -5.12 19.94
C ALA A 282 -3.08 -5.57 20.83
N VAL A 283 -3.30 -6.54 21.71
CA VAL A 283 -2.27 -7.09 22.59
C VAL A 283 -2.17 -8.58 22.40
N TYR A 284 -0.95 -9.09 22.25
CA TYR A 284 -0.67 -10.53 22.20
C TYR A 284 0.10 -10.97 23.44
N PHE A 285 -0.26 -12.13 23.97
CA PHE A 285 0.44 -12.80 25.07
C PHE A 285 0.93 -14.17 24.59
N ALA A 286 2.24 -14.35 24.50
CA ALA A 286 2.84 -15.54 23.90
C ALA A 286 2.70 -16.81 24.76
N ASP A 287 2.82 -16.70 26.08
CA ASP A 287 2.71 -17.82 27.03
C ASP A 287 1.35 -18.52 27.03
N ILE A 288 0.29 -17.77 26.70
CA ILE A 288 -1.08 -18.28 26.62
C ILE A 288 -1.64 -18.27 25.19
N ASP A 289 -0.79 -17.98 24.19
CA ASP A 289 -1.12 -17.87 22.76
C ASP A 289 -2.44 -17.09 22.51
N LYS A 290 -2.52 -15.85 23.00
CA LYS A 290 -3.79 -15.12 23.00
C LYS A 290 -3.68 -13.67 22.56
N TRP A 291 -4.51 -13.31 21.59
CA TRP A 291 -4.83 -11.94 21.25
C TRP A 291 -5.97 -11.39 22.12
N ALA A 292 -5.83 -10.13 22.53
CA ALA A 292 -6.85 -9.33 23.18
C ALA A 292 -7.01 -8.01 22.43
N LEU A 293 -8.26 -7.60 22.22
CA LEU A 293 -8.60 -6.43 21.42
C LEU A 293 -9.40 -5.42 22.25
N TRP A 294 -8.92 -4.18 22.26
CA TRP A 294 -9.62 -3.02 22.77
C TRP A 294 -10.12 -2.19 21.59
N ILE A 295 -11.39 -1.84 21.64
CA ILE A 295 -12.03 -0.92 20.70
C ILE A 295 -12.58 0.20 21.57
N GLY A 296 -12.14 1.43 21.32
CA GLY A 296 -12.59 2.58 22.07
C GLY A 296 -14.10 2.78 21.99
N ASP A 297 -14.70 3.29 23.06
CA ASP A 297 -16.15 3.40 23.23
C ASP A 297 -16.86 4.06 22.04
N ASP A 298 -16.26 5.09 21.45
CA ASP A 298 -16.82 5.85 20.33
C ASP A 298 -16.78 5.06 19.01
N LEU A 299 -16.01 3.97 18.96
CA LEU A 299 -15.84 3.09 17.79
C LEU A 299 -16.63 1.77 17.88
N VAL A 300 -17.19 1.44 19.05
CA VAL A 300 -17.83 0.13 19.28
C VAL A 300 -19.01 -0.11 18.35
N THR A 301 -19.90 0.87 18.17
CA THR A 301 -21.08 0.73 17.30
C THR A 301 -20.68 0.40 15.86
N ARG A 302 -19.65 1.10 15.35
CA ARG A 302 -19.08 0.84 14.03
C ARG A 302 -18.44 -0.54 13.94
N PHE A 303 -17.71 -0.95 14.99
CA PHE A 303 -17.05 -2.25 15.03
C PHE A 303 -18.03 -3.43 15.06
N VAL A 304 -19.10 -3.33 15.84
CA VAL A 304 -20.14 -4.36 15.91
C VAL A 304 -21.01 -4.36 14.63
N GLY A 305 -21.09 -3.24 13.92
CA GLY A 305 -21.80 -3.14 12.65
C GLY A 305 -23.33 -3.02 12.78
N GLN A 306 -23.82 -2.66 13.97
CA GLN A 306 -25.24 -2.42 14.24
C GLN A 306 -25.42 -1.26 15.23
N PRO A 307 -26.57 -0.55 15.24
CA PRO A 307 -26.83 0.51 16.21
C PRO A 307 -26.89 -0.01 17.66
N GLY A 308 -26.34 0.75 18.60
CA GLY A 308 -26.37 0.42 20.03
C GLY A 308 -25.16 0.99 20.78
N THR A 309 -25.14 0.82 22.11
CA THR A 309 -24.07 1.30 22.98
C THR A 309 -23.11 0.18 23.40
N ALA A 310 -21.88 0.53 23.78
CA ALA A 310 -20.90 -0.42 24.32
C ALA A 310 -21.46 -1.26 25.48
N GLN A 311 -22.27 -0.64 26.36
CA GLN A 311 -22.91 -1.34 27.48
C GLN A 311 -23.97 -2.36 27.00
N GLN A 312 -24.76 -2.01 25.99
CA GLN A 312 -25.76 -2.92 25.41
C GLN A 312 -25.08 -4.14 24.77
N PHE A 313 -24.05 -3.93 23.95
CA PHE A 313 -23.33 -5.01 23.29
C PHE A 313 -22.51 -5.88 24.24
N THR A 314 -22.04 -5.30 25.34
CA THR A 314 -21.37 -6.07 26.40
C THR A 314 -22.36 -6.97 27.12
N LYS A 315 -23.57 -6.46 27.44
CA LYS A 315 -24.63 -7.26 28.09
C LYS A 315 -25.16 -8.36 27.19
N SER A 316 -25.31 -8.11 25.89
CA SER A 316 -25.81 -9.11 24.95
C SER A 316 -24.76 -10.14 24.51
N GLY A 317 -23.48 -9.89 24.75
CA GLY A 317 -22.37 -10.72 24.24
C GLY A 317 -21.92 -10.37 22.82
N ALA A 318 -22.69 -9.58 22.07
CA ALA A 318 -22.39 -9.23 20.68
C ALA A 318 -21.01 -8.59 20.48
N PHE A 319 -20.55 -7.77 21.44
CA PHE A 319 -19.22 -7.16 21.34
C PHE A 319 -18.09 -8.18 21.54
N HIS A 320 -18.31 -9.18 22.40
CA HIS A 320 -17.35 -10.25 22.57
C HIS A 320 -17.26 -11.11 21.31
N GLU A 321 -18.40 -11.48 20.74
CA GLU A 321 -18.50 -12.26 19.49
C GLU A 321 -17.82 -11.54 18.33
N ALA A 322 -18.09 -10.24 18.14
CA ALA A 322 -17.45 -9.44 17.09
C ALA A 322 -15.92 -9.44 17.21
N LYS A 323 -15.39 -9.29 18.44
CA LYS A 323 -13.93 -9.35 18.68
C LYS A 323 -13.36 -10.73 18.41
N GLN A 324 -14.05 -11.81 18.81
CA GLN A 324 -13.59 -13.17 18.53
C GLN A 324 -13.60 -13.47 17.03
N ALA A 325 -14.66 -13.06 16.31
CA ALA A 325 -14.75 -13.21 14.86
C ALA A 325 -13.61 -12.48 14.13
N PHE A 326 -13.32 -11.25 14.55
CA PHE A 326 -12.20 -10.46 14.00
C PHE A 326 -10.85 -11.15 14.21
N ILE A 327 -10.56 -11.58 15.45
CA ILE A 327 -9.31 -12.29 15.78
C ILE A 327 -9.20 -13.59 14.98
N ALA A 328 -10.28 -14.38 14.89
CA ALA A 328 -10.29 -15.63 14.14
C ALA A 328 -10.02 -15.41 12.65
N GLN A 329 -10.60 -14.35 12.06
CA GLN A 329 -10.33 -13.98 10.67
C GLN A 329 -8.87 -13.60 10.44
N ALA A 330 -8.29 -12.78 11.33
CA ALA A 330 -6.88 -12.39 11.24
C ALA A 330 -5.95 -13.61 11.35
N ARG A 331 -6.21 -14.52 12.30
CA ARG A 331 -5.46 -15.78 12.44
C ARG A 331 -5.55 -16.66 11.21
N ALA A 332 -6.76 -16.86 10.68
CA ALA A 332 -6.95 -17.66 9.47
C ALA A 332 -6.19 -17.09 8.26
N ALA A 333 -6.14 -15.76 8.12
CA ALA A 333 -5.37 -15.10 7.06
C ALA A 333 -3.85 -15.33 7.24
N ALA A 334 -3.35 -15.23 8.47
CA ALA A 334 -1.96 -15.49 8.80
C ALA A 334 -1.55 -16.95 8.57
N ASP A 335 -2.39 -17.89 8.98
CA ASP A 335 -2.20 -19.33 8.77
C ASP A 335 -2.11 -19.66 7.27
N ALA A 336 -3.02 -19.10 6.47
CA ALA A 336 -3.00 -19.27 5.02
C ALA A 336 -1.71 -18.70 4.40
N ALA A 337 -1.29 -17.50 4.82
CA ALA A 337 -0.05 -16.88 4.34
C ALA A 337 1.19 -17.68 4.75
N PHE A 338 1.23 -18.20 5.98
CA PHE A 338 2.34 -19.00 6.48
C PHE A 338 2.43 -20.35 5.77
N ALA A 339 1.29 -21.01 5.53
CA ALA A 339 1.22 -22.23 4.74
C ALA A 339 1.71 -22.02 3.29
N ALA A 340 1.34 -20.90 2.68
CA ALA A 340 1.83 -20.53 1.35
C ALA A 340 3.36 -20.30 1.33
N GLN A 341 3.90 -19.61 2.34
CA GLN A 341 5.35 -19.42 2.48
C GLN A 341 6.08 -20.76 2.69
N LYS A 342 5.55 -21.64 3.54
CA LYS A 342 6.12 -22.99 3.75
C LYS A 342 6.13 -23.80 2.46
N LYS A 343 5.08 -23.72 1.65
CA LYS A 343 5.00 -24.41 0.35
C LYS A 343 6.02 -23.88 -0.67
N ALA A 344 6.34 -22.58 -0.61
CA ALA A 344 7.29 -21.95 -1.49
C ALA A 344 8.75 -22.03 -1.00
N ALA A 345 8.97 -22.39 0.27
CA ALA A 345 10.29 -22.48 0.87
C ALA A 345 11.08 -23.68 0.33
N SER A 346 12.38 -23.51 0.14
CA SER A 346 13.29 -24.62 -0.14
C SER A 346 13.67 -25.35 1.15
N ALA A 347 14.12 -26.60 1.03
CA ALA A 347 14.64 -27.35 2.17
C ALA A 347 15.83 -26.64 2.85
N ASP A 348 16.62 -25.91 2.08
CA ASP A 348 17.81 -25.18 2.55
C ASP A 348 17.48 -23.84 3.24
N SER A 349 16.22 -23.41 3.21
CA SER A 349 15.79 -22.13 3.81
C SER A 349 14.35 -22.25 4.34
N PRO A 350 14.15 -23.03 5.42
CA PRO A 350 12.82 -23.21 6.00
C PRO A 350 12.30 -21.92 6.62
N VAL A 351 10.97 -21.77 6.64
CA VAL A 351 10.32 -20.61 7.26
C VAL A 351 10.41 -20.72 8.79
N PRO A 352 11.00 -19.74 9.50
CA PRO A 352 11.19 -19.82 10.95
C PRO A 352 9.84 -19.70 11.70
N PRO A 353 9.70 -20.29 12.90
CA PRO A 353 8.46 -20.19 13.68
C PRO A 353 8.01 -18.76 13.98
N ALA A 354 8.95 -17.85 14.30
CA ALA A 354 8.67 -16.44 14.56
C ALA A 354 8.01 -15.70 13.37
N GLN A 355 8.15 -16.24 12.16
CA GLN A 355 7.47 -15.69 10.97
C GLN A 355 5.95 -15.83 11.07
N HIS A 356 5.44 -16.88 11.71
CA HIS A 356 3.99 -17.07 11.87
C HIS A 356 3.39 -15.98 12.76
N LEU A 357 3.99 -15.71 13.93
CA LEU A 357 3.58 -14.60 14.79
C LEU A 357 3.69 -13.25 14.09
N LYS A 358 4.71 -13.05 13.27
CA LYS A 358 4.84 -11.85 12.44
C LYS A 358 3.68 -11.71 11.45
N LEU A 359 3.27 -12.79 10.79
CA LEU A 359 2.13 -12.79 9.87
C LEU A 359 0.79 -12.59 10.60
N GLU A 360 0.63 -13.15 11.79
CA GLU A 360 -0.52 -12.85 12.66
C GLU A 360 -0.58 -11.36 13.02
N THR A 361 0.58 -10.79 13.39
CA THR A 361 0.68 -9.36 13.72
C THR A 361 0.33 -8.48 12.52
N ASP A 362 0.87 -8.80 11.32
CA ASP A 362 0.47 -8.12 10.07
C ASP A 362 -1.05 -8.20 9.87
N ALA A 363 -1.63 -9.39 9.94
CA ALA A 363 -3.04 -9.62 9.66
C ALA A 363 -3.96 -8.89 10.66
N MET A 364 -3.56 -8.87 11.93
CA MET A 364 -4.28 -8.14 12.99
C MET A 364 -4.29 -6.63 12.72
N LEU A 365 -3.11 -6.06 12.44
CA LEU A 365 -2.96 -4.62 12.20
C LEU A 365 -3.59 -4.18 10.89
N ASP A 366 -3.34 -4.90 9.79
CA ASP A 366 -3.94 -4.61 8.49
C ASP A 366 -5.46 -4.77 8.56
N GLY A 367 -5.97 -5.74 9.30
CA GLY A 367 -7.41 -5.89 9.56
C GLY A 367 -8.01 -4.66 10.24
N LEU A 368 -7.36 -4.13 11.28
CA LEU A 368 -7.83 -2.95 12.01
C LEU A 368 -7.77 -1.71 11.11
N ILE A 369 -6.65 -1.52 10.41
CA ILE A 369 -6.48 -0.44 9.42
C ILE A 369 -7.60 -0.51 8.39
N PHE A 370 -7.84 -1.66 7.75
CA PHE A 370 -8.83 -1.75 6.69
C PHE A 370 -10.26 -1.54 7.17
N PHE A 371 -10.54 -1.95 8.40
CA PHE A 371 -11.84 -1.75 9.02
C PHE A 371 -12.12 -0.27 9.28
N PHE A 372 -11.12 0.47 9.77
CA PHE A 372 -11.28 1.87 10.19
C PHE A 372 -10.81 2.92 9.17
N GLU A 373 -10.20 2.51 8.06
CA GLU A 373 -9.82 3.39 6.96
C GLU A 373 -11.01 3.90 6.14
N LYS A 374 -12.11 3.14 6.12
CA LYS A 374 -13.34 3.60 5.44
C LYS A 374 -13.94 4.79 6.21
N PRO A 375 -14.49 5.81 5.56
CA PRO A 375 -15.22 6.86 6.27
C PRO A 375 -16.43 6.31 7.02
#